data_AF-A0A2V1BTW5-F1
#
_entry.id   AF-A0A2V1BTW5-F1
#
_cell.length_a   1.000
_cell.length_b   1.000
_cell.length_c   1.000
_cell.angle_alpha   90.00
_cell.angle_beta   90.00
_cell.angle_gamma   90.00
#
_symmetry.space_group_name_H-M   'P 1'
#
loop_
_entity.id
_entity.type
_entity.pdbx_description
1 polymer ?
#
loop_
_entity_poly.entity_id
_entity_poly.type
_entity_poly.pdbx_seq_one_letter_code
_entity_poly.pdbx_strand_id
1 'polypeptide(L)'
;MSFVTVDLLALARDANYFSTLTATNITAPAISLLSYHPDFQTVLGENATARKIADLPWEAFHEAGIYNKNDNSLYVTSNYQSLDDNINITVVSLDDYSITSTQFPDVWEANGGTSYYPPGADQSQTPPQQVYCDEGDFEHYSQLVAVDPNTNTSTILLTSFMGRNFSSINDARQHPVTGDLWFTDADYGYYQFFRPQPSQPKQVYRFEPKTGVVQVVADGFVEPNGLEFSPDLKTLYVTDTGAQQFTFNGTRPATIYAFDIQGDKTLTNRRTFAFSDIGFPDGIHCDTEGNVWAGAGDGVHVWNKEGILLGKIFVGETSNNFAFAPGKVFVFSNSRLWVVENVKVQGREVCKDFGIGCE
;
A
#
# COMPACT_ATOMS: atom_id res chain seq x y z
N MET A 1 11.98 22.46 4.69
CA MET A 1 12.78 21.78 3.63
C MET A 1 12.29 22.31 2.31
N SER A 2 13.16 22.65 1.35
CA SER A 2 12.72 23.16 0.04
C SER A 2 12.53 22.02 -0.96
N PHE A 3 11.56 22.14 -1.84
CA PHE A 3 11.41 21.25 -2.99
C PHE A 3 12.64 21.34 -3.90
N VAL A 4 13.00 20.21 -4.51
CA VAL A 4 14.08 20.12 -5.49
C VAL A 4 13.43 19.91 -6.85
N THR A 5 13.45 20.94 -7.69
CA THR A 5 12.88 20.85 -9.04
C THR A 5 13.76 19.98 -9.94
N VAL A 6 13.12 19.05 -10.65
CA VAL A 6 13.72 18.19 -11.66
C VAL A 6 13.34 18.74 -13.04
N ASP A 7 14.33 19.11 -13.85
CA ASP A 7 14.12 19.50 -15.24
C ASP A 7 13.98 18.25 -16.10
N LEU A 8 12.75 17.91 -16.47
CA LEU A 8 12.42 16.75 -17.30
C LEU A 8 13.11 16.76 -18.67
N LEU A 9 13.31 17.95 -19.27
CA LEU A 9 13.94 18.05 -20.58
C LEU A 9 15.45 17.82 -20.48
N ALA A 10 16.08 18.34 -19.43
CA ALA A 10 17.47 18.04 -19.13
C ALA A 10 17.66 16.54 -18.84
N LEU A 11 16.80 15.97 -17.99
CA LEU A 11 16.80 14.55 -17.67
C LEU A 11 16.66 13.66 -18.93
N ALA A 12 15.75 14.02 -19.84
CA ALA A 12 15.55 13.28 -21.08
C ALA A 12 16.72 13.40 -22.07
N ARG A 13 17.58 14.41 -21.93
CA ARG A 13 18.70 14.70 -22.85
C ARG A 13 20.06 14.26 -22.31
N ASP A 14 20.21 14.14 -21.00
CA ASP A 14 21.45 13.77 -20.33
C ASP A 14 21.19 12.69 -19.27
N ALA A 15 21.65 11.47 -19.56
CA ALA A 15 21.54 10.33 -18.65
C ALA A 15 22.24 10.56 -17.30
N ASN A 16 23.17 11.52 -17.21
CA ASN A 16 23.87 11.85 -15.97
C ASN A 16 23.22 12.98 -15.18
N TYR A 17 22.16 13.61 -15.69
CA TYR A 17 21.50 14.76 -15.05
C TYR A 17 21.15 14.48 -13.59
N PHE A 18 20.64 13.29 -13.25
CA PHE A 18 20.28 12.94 -11.88
C PHE A 18 21.45 13.00 -10.89
N SER A 19 22.67 12.64 -11.31
CA SER A 19 23.85 12.72 -10.45
C SER A 19 24.27 14.16 -10.12
N THR A 20 23.76 15.13 -10.87
CA THR A 20 24.03 16.56 -10.65
C THR A 20 23.12 17.16 -9.56
N LEU A 21 22.01 16.49 -9.21
CA LEU A 21 21.09 16.96 -8.19
C LEU A 21 21.70 16.74 -6.80
N THR A 22 21.89 17.81 -6.02
CA THR A 22 22.50 17.71 -4.68
C THR A 22 21.70 16.81 -3.74
N ALA A 23 20.38 16.74 -3.91
CA ALA A 23 19.48 15.93 -3.10
C ALA A 23 19.55 14.42 -3.36
N THR A 24 20.21 13.97 -4.43
CA THR A 24 20.49 12.54 -4.65
C THR A 24 21.89 12.14 -4.18
N ASN A 25 22.71 13.11 -3.75
CA ASN A 25 24.08 12.94 -3.26
C ASN A 25 24.22 13.10 -1.72
N ILE A 26 23.10 13.09 -0.99
CA ILE A 26 23.12 13.14 0.48
C ILE A 26 23.45 11.75 1.02
N THR A 27 24.27 11.69 2.08
CA THR A 27 24.55 10.42 2.77
C THR A 27 23.23 9.84 3.29
N ALA A 28 22.76 8.76 2.66
CA ALA A 28 21.55 8.05 3.06
C ALA A 28 21.68 7.53 4.50
N PRO A 29 20.58 7.52 5.28
CA PRO A 29 19.19 7.76 4.86
C PRO A 29 18.79 9.24 5.05
N ALA A 30 18.23 9.87 4.01
CA ALA A 30 17.76 11.25 4.04
C ALA A 30 16.48 11.42 3.21
N ILE A 31 15.55 12.24 3.67
CA ILE A 31 14.29 12.53 2.97
C ILE A 31 14.38 13.83 2.18
N SER A 32 13.84 13.84 0.96
CA SER A 32 13.78 15.00 0.05
C SER A 32 12.49 14.99 -0.77
N LEU A 33 12.02 16.18 -1.14
CA LEU A 33 10.81 16.35 -1.96
C LEU A 33 11.21 16.73 -3.38
N LEU A 34 11.23 15.76 -4.29
CA LEU A 34 11.61 15.96 -5.69
C LEU A 34 10.38 16.33 -6.52
N SER A 35 10.37 17.53 -7.11
CA SER A 35 9.26 18.06 -7.92
C SER A 35 9.58 17.93 -9.40
N TYR A 36 8.86 17.05 -10.10
CA TYR A 36 8.96 16.84 -11.55
C TYR A 36 7.92 17.67 -12.31
N HIS A 37 6.86 18.08 -11.60
CA HIS A 37 5.81 18.97 -12.08
C HIS A 37 5.52 20.05 -11.02
N PRO A 38 5.18 21.30 -11.43
CA PRO A 38 4.82 22.38 -10.49
C PRO A 38 3.69 22.02 -9.52
N ASP A 39 2.71 21.24 -9.98
CA ASP A 39 1.54 20.86 -9.17
C ASP A 39 1.90 20.00 -7.95
N PHE A 40 3.09 19.38 -7.91
CA PHE A 40 3.53 18.60 -6.74
C PHE A 40 3.61 19.45 -5.47
N GLN A 41 3.94 20.74 -5.60
CA GLN A 41 3.92 21.66 -4.47
C GLN A 41 2.50 21.96 -3.99
N THR A 42 1.51 21.93 -4.88
CA THR A 42 0.09 22.06 -4.51
C THR A 42 -0.40 20.81 -3.80
N VAL A 43 0.10 19.63 -4.20
CA VAL A 43 -0.21 18.35 -3.57
C VAL A 43 0.30 18.28 -2.12
N LEU A 44 1.60 18.55 -1.92
CA LEU A 44 2.20 18.50 -0.58
C LEU A 44 2.00 19.79 0.24
N GLY A 45 1.79 20.93 -0.39
CA GLY A 45 1.80 22.24 0.25
C GLY A 45 3.20 22.86 0.32
N GLU A 46 3.28 24.18 0.12
CA GLU A 46 4.56 24.94 0.11
C GLU A 46 5.33 24.85 1.44
N ASN A 47 4.60 24.64 2.55
CA ASN A 47 5.15 24.54 3.90
C ASN A 47 5.34 23.08 4.36
N ALA A 48 5.33 22.12 3.43
CA ALA A 48 5.57 20.72 3.75
C ALA A 48 6.92 20.53 4.46
N THR A 49 6.91 19.74 5.52
CA THR A 49 8.13 19.37 6.25
C THR A 49 8.27 17.87 6.27
N ALA A 50 9.50 17.37 6.14
CA ALA A 50 9.77 15.95 6.09
C ALA A 50 10.92 15.59 7.04
N ARG A 51 10.77 14.47 7.78
CA ARG A 51 11.79 13.98 8.71
C ARG A 51 11.65 12.48 8.96
N LYS A 52 12.76 11.86 9.39
CA LYS A 52 12.75 10.50 9.95
C LYS A 52 12.14 10.53 11.34
N ILE A 53 11.33 9.54 11.67
CA ILE A 53 10.75 9.37 13.02
C ILE A 53 11.21 8.08 13.70
N ALA A 54 11.64 7.07 12.94
CA ALA A 54 12.23 5.86 13.49
C ALA A 54 13.36 5.29 12.61
N ASP A 55 14.30 4.60 13.25
CA ASP A 55 15.39 3.82 12.64
C ASP A 55 15.69 2.65 13.58
N LEU A 56 15.17 1.47 13.24
CA LEU A 56 15.17 0.30 14.10
C LEU A 56 16.16 -0.77 13.59
N PRO A 57 16.66 -1.66 14.45
CA PRO A 57 17.58 -2.73 14.03
C PRO A 57 16.89 -3.89 13.30
N TRP A 58 15.60 -3.77 12.98
CA TRP A 58 14.75 -4.77 12.33
C TRP A 58 13.75 -4.07 11.40
N GLU A 59 13.10 -4.81 10.51
CA GLU A 59 12.24 -4.27 9.45
C GLU A 59 10.78 -4.11 9.91
N ALA A 60 10.55 -3.09 10.75
CA ALA A 60 9.26 -2.86 11.41
C ALA A 60 8.17 -2.23 10.54
N PHE A 61 8.55 -1.60 9.43
CA PHE A 61 7.69 -0.80 8.58
C PHE A 61 7.74 -1.32 7.16
N HIS A 62 7.10 -2.47 6.92
CA HIS A 62 7.06 -3.10 5.60
C HIS A 62 5.77 -2.67 4.88
N GLU A 63 4.62 -3.13 5.37
CA GLU A 63 3.37 -3.12 4.60
C GLU A 63 2.16 -2.64 5.42
N ALA A 64 0.98 -2.70 4.80
CA ALA A 64 -0.28 -2.23 5.39
C ALA A 64 -0.24 -0.74 5.78
N GLY A 65 -0.59 -0.37 7.01
CA GLY A 65 -0.77 1.01 7.45
C GLY A 65 -2.24 1.34 7.74
N ILE A 66 -2.80 0.67 8.74
CA ILE A 66 -4.21 0.74 9.09
C ILE A 66 -4.40 1.58 10.36
N TYR A 67 -5.24 2.60 10.30
CA TYR A 67 -5.52 3.42 11.48
C TYR A 67 -6.52 2.73 12.43
N ASN A 68 -6.26 2.81 13.72
CA ASN A 68 -7.22 2.48 14.78
C ASN A 68 -7.52 3.72 15.61
N LYS A 69 -8.81 4.06 15.71
CA LYS A 69 -9.25 5.27 16.43
C LYS A 69 -9.12 5.16 17.95
N ASN A 70 -9.32 3.97 18.51
CA ASN A 70 -9.44 3.78 19.96
C ASN A 70 -8.15 4.14 20.72
N ASP A 71 -6.99 3.81 20.14
CA ASP A 71 -5.66 4.09 20.68
C ASP A 71 -4.88 5.11 19.83
N ASN A 72 -5.56 5.76 18.88
CA ASN A 72 -5.02 6.74 17.96
C ASN A 72 -3.68 6.30 17.33
N SER A 73 -3.64 5.08 16.80
CA SER A 73 -2.39 4.47 16.32
C SER A 73 -2.50 3.93 14.90
N LEU A 74 -1.36 3.88 14.21
CA LEU A 74 -1.19 3.24 12.92
C LEU A 74 -0.61 1.84 13.11
N TYR A 75 -1.25 0.85 12.50
CA TYR A 75 -0.86 -0.56 12.54
C TYR A 75 -0.18 -0.92 11.22
N VAL A 76 1.09 -1.30 11.29
CA VAL A 76 1.98 -1.55 10.15
C VAL A 76 2.53 -2.96 10.29
N THR A 77 2.54 -3.74 9.23
CA THR A 77 3.15 -5.09 9.27
C THR A 77 4.66 -4.98 9.12
N SER A 78 5.38 -5.80 9.88
CA SER A 78 6.82 -5.97 9.71
C SER A 78 7.14 -6.86 8.51
N ASN A 79 8.40 -6.89 8.08
CA ASN A 79 8.79 -7.84 7.05
C ASN A 79 9.04 -9.23 7.64
N TYR A 80 8.89 -10.26 6.80
CA TYR A 80 9.21 -11.63 7.13
C TYR A 80 10.70 -11.78 7.46
N GLN A 81 11.02 -12.48 8.55
CA GLN A 81 12.39 -12.86 8.91
C GLN A 81 12.58 -14.37 8.86
N SER A 82 11.67 -15.11 9.50
CA SER A 82 11.69 -16.58 9.55
C SER A 82 10.37 -17.12 10.08
N LEU A 83 10.05 -18.38 9.78
CA LEU A 83 8.90 -19.10 10.38
C LEU A 83 8.93 -19.22 11.92
N ASP A 84 10.08 -18.99 12.55
CA ASP A 84 10.19 -18.97 14.03
C ASP A 84 9.81 -17.61 14.63
N ASP A 85 9.68 -16.58 13.78
CA ASP A 85 9.36 -15.19 14.13
C ASP A 85 8.34 -14.65 13.13
N ASN A 86 7.06 -14.97 13.40
CA ASN A 86 5.92 -14.48 12.65
C ASN A 86 6.02 -12.97 12.42
N ILE A 87 5.49 -12.51 11.28
CA ILE A 87 5.34 -11.08 11.04
C ILE A 87 4.57 -10.42 12.19
N ASN A 88 5.21 -9.41 12.79
CA ASN A 88 4.65 -8.63 13.87
C ASN A 88 3.82 -7.47 13.33
N ILE A 89 2.83 -7.04 14.10
CA ILE A 89 2.10 -5.81 13.84
C ILE A 89 2.75 -4.70 14.67
N THR A 90 3.51 -3.84 14.01
CA THR A 90 4.10 -2.63 14.58
C THR A 90 2.99 -1.59 14.80
N VAL A 91 2.85 -1.12 16.03
CA VAL A 91 1.86 -0.11 16.41
C VAL A 91 2.59 1.21 16.66
N VAL A 92 2.28 2.22 15.84
CA VAL A 92 2.86 3.56 15.91
C VAL A 92 1.81 4.53 16.45
N SER A 93 2.02 5.07 17.64
CA SER A 93 1.14 6.09 18.21
C SER A 93 1.19 7.37 17.35
N LEU A 94 0.04 7.94 17.03
CA LEU A 94 -0.03 9.23 16.33
C LEU A 94 0.08 10.44 17.28
N ASP A 95 0.07 10.21 18.59
CA ASP A 95 0.22 11.26 19.61
C ASP A 95 1.68 11.67 19.77
N ASP A 96 2.58 10.69 19.87
CA ASP A 96 4.00 10.92 20.18
C ASP A 96 4.98 10.11 19.32
N TYR A 97 4.49 9.31 18.36
CA TYR A 97 5.28 8.40 17.53
C TYR A 97 6.01 7.30 18.33
N SER A 98 5.55 6.98 19.54
CA SER A 98 6.00 5.79 20.25
C SER A 98 5.65 4.53 19.46
N ILE A 99 6.55 3.55 19.51
CA ILE A 99 6.44 2.31 18.75
C ILE A 99 6.37 1.14 19.71
N THR A 100 5.37 0.29 19.49
CA THR A 100 5.22 -1.01 20.14
C THR A 100 4.95 -2.08 19.09
N SER A 101 4.86 -3.34 19.50
CA SER A 101 4.54 -4.45 18.61
C SER A 101 3.49 -5.34 19.27
N THR A 102 2.62 -5.91 18.46
CA THR A 102 1.60 -6.86 18.86
C THR A 102 1.46 -7.97 17.83
N GLN A 103 0.74 -9.02 18.19
CA GLN A 103 0.31 -10.10 17.29
C GLN A 103 -1.18 -10.34 17.53
N PHE A 104 -1.87 -10.83 16.50
CA PHE A 104 -3.29 -11.14 16.57
C PHE A 104 -3.53 -12.63 16.38
N PRO A 105 -4.58 -13.20 17.00
CA PRO A 105 -4.95 -14.59 16.77
C PRO A 105 -5.25 -14.85 15.29
N ASP A 106 -4.90 -16.04 14.80
CA ASP A 106 -5.11 -16.49 13.42
C ASP A 106 -4.38 -15.66 12.34
N VAL A 107 -3.46 -14.78 12.71
CA VAL A 107 -2.63 -13.99 11.78
C VAL A 107 -1.19 -14.44 11.90
N TRP A 108 -0.65 -15.07 10.85
CA TRP A 108 0.67 -15.72 10.88
C TRP A 108 1.73 -14.91 10.12
N GLU A 109 1.49 -14.69 8.83
CA GLU A 109 2.39 -13.97 7.92
C GLU A 109 1.62 -12.81 7.26
N ALA A 110 1.27 -11.82 8.09
CA ALA A 110 0.52 -10.65 7.62
C ALA A 110 1.35 -9.79 6.65
N ASN A 111 0.83 -9.51 5.46
CA ASN A 111 1.42 -8.55 4.54
C ASN A 111 0.60 -7.26 4.50
N GLY A 112 -0.31 -7.12 3.54
CA GLY A 112 -1.15 -5.94 3.39
C GLY A 112 -2.40 -5.97 4.27
N GLY A 113 -3.24 -4.94 4.13
CA GLY A 113 -4.48 -4.87 4.89
C GLY A 113 -5.23 -3.55 4.74
N THR A 114 -6.42 -3.48 5.32
CA THR A 114 -7.32 -2.32 5.23
C THR A 114 -8.22 -2.20 6.45
N SER A 115 -8.72 -1.00 6.72
CA SER A 115 -9.78 -0.77 7.69
C SER A 115 -11.09 -1.39 7.22
N TYR A 116 -11.86 -1.98 8.14
CA TYR A 116 -12.98 -2.85 7.80
C TYR A 116 -14.24 -2.57 8.59
N TYR A 117 -15.33 -2.34 7.87
CA TYR A 117 -16.68 -2.44 8.39
C TYR A 117 -17.22 -3.86 8.15
N PRO A 118 -17.37 -4.69 9.19
CA PRO A 118 -18.04 -5.98 9.02
C PRO A 118 -19.53 -5.78 8.63
N PRO A 119 -20.18 -6.78 8.00
CA PRO A 119 -21.59 -6.71 7.66
C PRO A 119 -22.48 -6.26 8.83
N GLY A 120 -23.18 -5.15 8.65
CA GLY A 120 -24.08 -4.59 9.66
C GLY A 120 -23.43 -3.60 10.64
N ALA A 121 -22.14 -3.29 10.50
CA ALA A 121 -21.48 -2.24 11.27
C ALA A 121 -22.07 -0.85 10.99
N ASP A 122 -22.03 0.01 12.01
CA ASP A 122 -22.42 1.41 11.92
C ASP A 122 -21.36 2.21 11.16
N GLN A 123 -21.67 2.59 9.91
CA GLN A 123 -20.78 3.38 9.06
C GLN A 123 -20.77 4.88 9.40
N SER A 124 -21.55 5.33 10.40
CA SER A 124 -21.43 6.70 10.91
C SER A 124 -20.23 6.88 11.85
N GLN A 125 -19.66 5.77 12.32
CA GLN A 125 -18.42 5.74 13.10
C GLN A 125 -17.26 5.29 12.22
N THR A 126 -16.03 5.47 12.69
CA THR A 126 -14.84 4.93 12.02
C THR A 126 -14.86 3.38 12.06
N PRO A 127 -14.15 2.70 11.14
CA PRO A 127 -14.11 1.25 11.10
C PRO A 127 -13.71 0.63 12.45
N PRO A 128 -14.49 -0.32 12.99
CA PRO A 128 -14.18 -0.96 14.26
C PRO A 128 -13.15 -2.08 14.14
N GLN A 129 -12.91 -2.58 12.93
CA GLN A 129 -12.04 -3.72 12.66
C GLN A 129 -11.05 -3.41 11.55
N GLN A 130 -10.08 -4.31 11.41
CA GLN A 130 -9.07 -4.34 10.36
C GLN A 130 -9.18 -5.67 9.63
N VAL A 131 -8.80 -5.72 8.35
CA VAL A 131 -8.60 -6.98 7.62
C VAL A 131 -7.13 -7.05 7.24
N TYR A 132 -6.50 -8.17 7.60
CA TYR A 132 -5.14 -8.50 7.20
C TYR A 132 -5.15 -9.52 6.06
N CYS A 133 -4.27 -9.29 5.10
CA CYS A 133 -3.88 -10.25 4.08
C CYS A 133 -2.79 -11.14 4.68
N ASP A 134 -3.18 -12.32 5.17
CA ASP A 134 -2.26 -13.30 5.72
C ASP A 134 -1.77 -14.20 4.57
N GLU A 135 -0.47 -14.15 4.29
CA GLU A 135 0.15 -14.96 3.24
C GLU A 135 0.20 -16.44 3.63
N GLY A 136 0.07 -16.74 4.93
CA GLY A 136 0.20 -18.07 5.51
C GLY A 136 1.61 -18.64 5.35
N ASP A 137 1.75 -19.93 5.65
CA ASP A 137 3.04 -20.64 5.57
C ASP A 137 2.83 -22.10 5.13
N PHE A 138 3.68 -23.03 5.59
CA PHE A 138 3.55 -24.47 5.31
C PHE A 138 2.52 -25.20 6.21
N GLU A 139 2.13 -24.61 7.33
CA GLU A 139 1.19 -25.17 8.32
C GLU A 139 -0.15 -24.41 8.34
N HIS A 140 -0.16 -23.16 7.87
CA HIS A 140 -1.29 -22.25 7.87
C HIS A 140 -1.68 -21.83 6.44
N TYR A 141 -2.98 -21.62 6.24
CA TYR A 141 -3.52 -21.21 4.95
C TYR A 141 -3.25 -19.73 4.67
N SER A 142 -2.99 -19.36 3.41
CA SER A 142 -3.17 -17.96 3.01
C SER A 142 -4.65 -17.58 3.10
N GLN A 143 -4.94 -16.42 3.70
CA GLN A 143 -6.29 -16.07 4.14
C GLN A 143 -6.51 -14.56 4.33
N LEU A 144 -7.78 -14.15 4.30
CA LEU A 144 -8.21 -12.84 4.81
C LEU A 144 -8.71 -13.01 6.25
N VAL A 145 -8.16 -12.23 7.18
CA VAL A 145 -8.52 -12.30 8.60
C VAL A 145 -9.05 -10.96 9.06
N ALA A 146 -10.31 -10.92 9.53
CA ALA A 146 -10.84 -9.76 10.22
C ALA A 146 -10.37 -9.75 11.67
N VAL A 147 -9.90 -8.62 12.16
CA VAL A 147 -9.37 -8.43 13.51
C VAL A 147 -10.04 -7.23 14.16
N ASP A 148 -10.51 -7.40 15.40
CA ASP A 148 -10.80 -6.28 16.30
C ASP A 148 -9.57 -6.04 17.18
N PRO A 149 -8.78 -4.98 16.91
CA PRO A 149 -7.55 -4.72 17.66
C PRO A 149 -7.83 -4.33 19.12
N ASN A 150 -9.06 -3.93 19.45
CA ASN A 150 -9.42 -3.43 20.78
C ASN A 150 -9.82 -4.56 21.74
N THR A 151 -10.32 -5.67 21.19
CA THR A 151 -10.67 -6.88 21.95
C THR A 151 -9.68 -8.02 21.75
N ASN A 152 -8.71 -7.86 20.83
CA ASN A 152 -7.74 -8.88 20.44
C ASN A 152 -8.42 -10.18 19.98
N THR A 153 -9.48 -10.04 19.17
CA THR A 153 -10.24 -11.16 18.61
C THR A 153 -10.20 -11.11 17.10
N SER A 154 -10.17 -12.28 16.45
CA SER A 154 -10.15 -12.39 15.00
C SER A 154 -11.25 -13.32 14.47
N THR A 155 -11.47 -13.25 13.16
CA THR A 155 -12.35 -14.15 12.42
C THR A 155 -11.78 -14.33 11.01
N ILE A 156 -11.48 -15.58 10.65
CA ILE A 156 -11.09 -15.94 9.30
C ILE A 156 -12.27 -15.70 8.36
N LEU A 157 -12.09 -14.80 7.39
CA LEU A 157 -13.13 -14.45 6.42
C LEU A 157 -13.12 -15.39 5.22
N LEU A 158 -11.93 -15.73 4.74
CA LEU A 158 -11.75 -16.47 3.50
C LEU A 158 -10.38 -17.14 3.46
N THR A 159 -10.32 -18.39 3.01
CA THR A 159 -9.05 -19.15 2.83
C THR A 159 -8.87 -19.73 1.44
N SER A 160 -9.92 -19.79 0.61
CA SER A 160 -9.84 -20.50 -0.68
C SER A 160 -10.81 -19.97 -1.73
N PHE A 161 -10.44 -20.17 -3.00
CA PHE A 161 -11.32 -20.01 -4.14
C PHE A 161 -11.65 -21.38 -4.76
N MET A 162 -12.93 -21.76 -4.70
CA MET A 162 -13.41 -23.07 -5.18
C MET A 162 -12.64 -24.26 -4.56
N GLY A 163 -12.30 -24.16 -3.28
CA GLY A 163 -11.59 -25.20 -2.52
C GLY A 163 -10.08 -25.24 -2.74
N ARG A 164 -9.51 -24.33 -3.55
CA ARG A 164 -8.06 -24.14 -3.67
C ARG A 164 -7.61 -23.00 -2.76
N ASN A 165 -6.66 -23.26 -1.87
CA ASN A 165 -6.08 -22.21 -1.04
C ASN A 165 -5.44 -21.14 -1.92
N PHE A 166 -5.51 -19.89 -1.46
CA PHE A 166 -4.79 -18.79 -2.08
C PHE A 166 -3.28 -19.01 -2.05
N SER A 167 -2.55 -18.40 -2.98
CA SER A 167 -1.11 -18.58 -3.11
C SER A 167 -0.41 -17.80 -2.00
N SER A 168 -0.54 -16.48 -2.04
CA SER A 168 -0.13 -15.50 -1.03
C SER A 168 -0.99 -14.25 -1.27
N ILE A 169 -2.12 -14.15 -0.56
CA ILE A 169 -2.94 -12.94 -0.60
C ILE A 169 -2.09 -11.77 -0.11
N ASN A 170 -1.98 -10.73 -0.92
CA ASN A 170 -0.97 -9.71 -0.69
C ASN A 170 -1.54 -8.40 -0.15
N ASP A 171 -2.48 -7.77 -0.85
CA ASP A 171 -3.05 -6.49 -0.43
C ASP A 171 -4.57 -6.43 -0.64
N ALA A 172 -5.27 -5.59 0.12
CA ALA A 172 -6.74 -5.52 0.10
C ALA A 172 -7.30 -4.11 0.31
N ARG A 173 -8.48 -3.85 -0.27
CA ARG A 173 -9.30 -2.65 0.00
C ARG A 173 -10.77 -2.99 0.12
N GLN A 174 -11.45 -2.37 1.08
CA GLN A 174 -12.90 -2.45 1.17
C GLN A 174 -13.55 -1.37 0.28
N HIS A 175 -14.39 -1.79 -0.66
CA HIS A 175 -15.18 -0.86 -1.47
C HIS A 175 -16.14 -0.08 -0.55
N PRO A 176 -16.07 1.27 -0.51
CA PRO A 176 -16.73 2.06 0.53
C PRO A 176 -18.26 2.03 0.48
N VAL A 177 -18.85 1.80 -0.70
CA VAL A 177 -20.32 1.72 -0.86
C VAL A 177 -20.86 0.30 -0.68
N THR A 178 -20.32 -0.70 -1.38
CA THR A 178 -20.85 -2.08 -1.32
C THR A 178 -20.44 -2.83 -0.05
N GLY A 179 -19.27 -2.48 0.52
CA GLY A 179 -18.64 -3.19 1.63
C GLY A 179 -17.85 -4.43 1.23
N ASP A 180 -17.72 -4.71 -0.08
CA ASP A 180 -16.96 -5.84 -0.60
C ASP A 180 -15.45 -5.64 -0.39
N LEU A 181 -14.73 -6.73 -0.15
CA LEU A 181 -13.27 -6.73 -0.11
C LEU A 181 -12.73 -7.07 -1.50
N TRP A 182 -11.85 -6.22 -2.00
CA TRP A 182 -11.09 -6.46 -3.23
C TRP A 182 -9.65 -6.72 -2.84
N PHE A 183 -9.02 -7.74 -3.42
CA PHE A 183 -7.69 -8.16 -2.99
C PHE A 183 -6.89 -8.82 -4.12
N THR A 184 -5.58 -8.82 -3.97
CA THR A 184 -4.63 -9.49 -4.87
C THR A 184 -4.16 -10.81 -4.29
N ASP A 185 -3.96 -11.80 -5.17
CA ASP A 185 -3.27 -13.05 -4.86
C ASP A 185 -2.03 -13.17 -5.75
N ALA A 186 -0.88 -13.27 -5.09
CA ALA A 186 0.46 -13.26 -5.66
C ALA A 186 1.25 -14.50 -5.20
N ASP A 187 2.49 -14.63 -5.65
CA ASP A 187 3.37 -15.78 -5.40
C ASP A 187 4.52 -15.42 -4.43
N TYR A 188 4.42 -14.33 -3.67
CA TYR A 188 5.53 -13.80 -2.86
C TYR A 188 6.07 -14.79 -1.83
N GLY A 189 5.20 -15.42 -1.04
CA GLY A 189 5.65 -16.41 -0.07
C GLY A 189 6.37 -17.61 -0.71
N TYR A 190 6.08 -17.92 -1.98
CA TYR A 190 6.82 -18.92 -2.75
C TYR A 190 8.20 -18.42 -3.17
N TYR A 191 8.30 -17.17 -3.64
CA TYR A 191 9.58 -16.54 -3.96
C TYR A 191 10.47 -16.31 -2.73
N GLN A 192 9.88 -16.18 -1.55
CA GLN A 192 10.54 -16.03 -0.25
C GLN A 192 10.73 -17.37 0.50
N PHE A 193 10.33 -18.48 -0.11
CA PHE A 193 10.54 -19.85 0.38
C PHE A 193 9.81 -20.24 1.68
N PHE A 194 8.74 -19.55 2.05
CA PHE A 194 7.89 -19.92 3.20
C PHE A 194 6.51 -20.45 2.79
N ARG A 195 6.21 -20.48 1.49
CA ARG A 195 5.00 -21.10 0.92
C ARG A 195 5.32 -22.16 -0.12
N PRO A 196 4.44 -23.15 -0.32
CA PRO A 196 4.58 -24.13 -1.40
C PRO A 196 4.42 -23.47 -2.77
N GLN A 197 4.79 -24.21 -3.82
CA GLN A 197 4.55 -23.76 -5.19
C GLN A 197 3.04 -23.47 -5.42
N PRO A 198 2.69 -22.30 -5.98
CA PRO A 198 1.32 -21.91 -6.27
C PRO A 198 0.59 -22.92 -7.16
N SER A 199 -0.70 -23.11 -6.90
CA SER A 199 -1.56 -24.04 -7.66
C SER A 199 -2.66 -23.36 -8.48
N GLN A 200 -2.67 -22.02 -8.48
CA GLN A 200 -3.64 -21.21 -9.20
C GLN A 200 -3.00 -19.95 -9.83
N PRO A 201 -3.65 -19.32 -10.82
CA PRO A 201 -3.13 -18.11 -11.44
C PRO A 201 -3.16 -16.91 -10.48
N LYS A 202 -2.22 -15.98 -10.68
CA LYS A 202 -2.19 -14.67 -10.04
C LYS A 202 -3.28 -13.77 -10.56
N GLN A 203 -4.14 -13.31 -9.66
CA GLN A 203 -5.42 -12.69 -10.01
C GLN A 203 -5.83 -11.65 -8.98
N VAL A 204 -6.74 -10.77 -9.41
CA VAL A 204 -7.45 -9.85 -8.52
C VAL A 204 -8.83 -10.41 -8.27
N TYR A 205 -9.24 -10.45 -7.00
CA TYR A 205 -10.49 -11.02 -6.55
C TYR A 205 -11.37 -9.95 -5.89
N ARG A 206 -12.68 -10.18 -5.94
CA ARG A 206 -13.70 -9.50 -5.14
C ARG A 206 -14.39 -10.55 -4.26
N PHE A 207 -14.50 -10.27 -2.98
CA PHE A 207 -15.23 -11.05 -1.99
C PHE A 207 -16.35 -10.21 -1.38
N GLU A 208 -17.57 -10.75 -1.38
CA GLU A 208 -18.76 -10.14 -0.78
C GLU A 208 -19.06 -10.81 0.58
N PRO A 209 -18.67 -10.23 1.73
CA PRO A 209 -18.77 -10.90 3.03
C PRO A 209 -20.21 -11.26 3.42
N LYS A 210 -21.21 -10.54 2.90
CA LYS A 210 -22.63 -10.78 3.18
C LYS A 210 -23.16 -12.09 2.59
N THR A 211 -22.60 -12.54 1.47
CA THR A 211 -23.13 -13.69 0.70
C THR A 211 -22.12 -14.81 0.56
N GLY A 212 -20.83 -14.54 0.80
CA GLY A 212 -19.74 -15.49 0.57
C GLY A 212 -19.31 -15.58 -0.90
N VAL A 213 -19.86 -14.75 -1.79
CA VAL A 213 -19.49 -14.77 -3.21
C VAL A 213 -18.06 -14.27 -3.38
N VAL A 214 -17.21 -15.11 -3.98
CA VAL A 214 -15.85 -14.76 -4.41
C VAL A 214 -15.82 -14.80 -5.94
N GLN A 215 -15.27 -13.75 -6.56
CA GLN A 215 -15.20 -13.60 -8.01
C GLN A 215 -13.80 -13.12 -8.41
N VAL A 216 -13.22 -13.74 -9.44
CA VAL A 216 -12.07 -13.16 -10.16
C VAL A 216 -12.58 -11.97 -10.96
N VAL A 217 -11.98 -10.80 -10.74
CA VAL A 217 -12.37 -9.55 -11.39
C VAL A 217 -11.33 -9.05 -12.40
N ALA A 218 -10.06 -9.46 -12.27
CA ALA A 218 -9.03 -9.23 -13.29
C ALA A 218 -7.94 -10.31 -13.26
N ASP A 219 -7.32 -10.54 -14.42
CA ASP A 219 -6.23 -11.49 -14.62
C ASP A 219 -5.14 -10.93 -15.57
N GLY A 220 -4.16 -11.76 -15.91
CA GLY A 220 -3.08 -11.43 -16.85
C GLY A 220 -1.99 -10.53 -16.25
N PHE A 221 -1.81 -10.58 -14.94
CA PHE A 221 -0.70 -9.92 -14.25
C PHE A 221 0.52 -10.83 -14.22
N VAL A 222 1.71 -10.23 -14.09
CA VAL A 222 2.91 -11.01 -13.74
C VAL A 222 2.99 -11.18 -12.24
N GLU A 223 2.80 -10.11 -11.46
CA GLU A 223 2.77 -10.15 -9.99
C GLU A 223 1.85 -9.03 -9.46
N PRO A 224 0.54 -9.26 -9.27
CA PRO A 224 -0.36 -8.21 -8.79
C PRO A 224 -0.10 -7.93 -7.30
N ASN A 225 0.00 -6.66 -6.92
CA ASN A 225 0.33 -6.27 -5.55
C ASN A 225 -0.74 -5.32 -4.97
N GLY A 226 -0.46 -4.02 -4.84
CA GLY A 226 -1.38 -3.04 -4.28
C GLY A 226 -2.58 -2.79 -5.19
N LEU A 227 -3.72 -2.44 -4.58
CA LEU A 227 -4.89 -1.94 -5.30
C LEU A 227 -5.54 -0.76 -4.59
N GLU A 228 -6.11 0.17 -5.36
CA GLU A 228 -6.84 1.30 -4.80
C GLU A 228 -7.92 1.83 -5.74
N PHE A 229 -9.02 2.29 -5.15
CA PHE A 229 -10.10 2.95 -5.88
C PHE A 229 -9.77 4.42 -6.12
N SER A 230 -10.10 4.94 -7.31
CA SER A 230 -10.16 6.38 -7.52
C SER A 230 -11.16 7.03 -6.54
N PRO A 231 -11.01 8.31 -6.18
CA PRO A 231 -11.93 8.97 -5.26
C PRO A 231 -13.38 8.99 -5.76
N ASP A 232 -13.59 8.96 -7.09
CA ASP A 232 -14.92 8.88 -7.69
C ASP A 232 -15.45 7.44 -7.88
N LEU A 233 -14.68 6.43 -7.42
CA LEU A 233 -14.99 5.00 -7.48
C LEU A 233 -15.22 4.43 -8.88
N LYS A 234 -14.80 5.14 -9.94
CA LYS A 234 -14.95 4.67 -11.32
C LYS A 234 -13.75 3.90 -11.84
N THR A 235 -12.60 4.05 -11.21
CA THR A 235 -11.36 3.39 -11.61
C THR A 235 -10.81 2.56 -10.46
N LEU A 236 -10.40 1.33 -10.75
CA LEU A 236 -9.52 0.56 -9.87
C LEU A 236 -8.10 0.61 -10.44
N TYR A 237 -7.14 1.02 -9.62
CA TYR A 237 -5.73 0.90 -9.90
C TYR A 237 -5.18 -0.38 -9.28
N VAL A 238 -4.32 -1.09 -9.99
CA VAL A 238 -3.63 -2.29 -9.50
C VAL A 238 -2.18 -2.22 -9.92
N THR A 239 -1.25 -2.39 -8.98
CA THR A 239 0.18 -2.44 -9.28
C THR A 239 0.61 -3.84 -9.71
N ASP A 240 1.53 -3.91 -10.67
CA ASP A 240 2.18 -5.13 -11.14
C ASP A 240 3.68 -5.00 -10.94
N THR A 241 4.19 -5.76 -9.98
CA THR A 241 5.56 -5.76 -9.48
C THR A 241 6.39 -6.87 -10.12
N GLY A 242 5.97 -7.43 -11.26
CA GLY A 242 6.62 -8.57 -11.90
C GLY A 242 8.12 -8.45 -12.23
N ALA A 243 8.70 -7.25 -12.10
CA ALA A 243 10.15 -7.02 -12.01
C ALA A 243 10.82 -7.74 -10.84
N GLN A 244 10.09 -8.06 -9.78
CA GLN A 244 10.54 -8.81 -8.62
C GLN A 244 9.95 -10.23 -8.62
N GLN A 245 10.83 -11.23 -8.67
CA GLN A 245 10.54 -12.65 -8.48
C GLN A 245 11.69 -13.24 -7.65
N PHE A 246 12.19 -14.44 -7.97
CA PHE A 246 13.44 -14.95 -7.36
C PHE A 246 14.65 -14.03 -7.58
N THR A 247 14.68 -13.32 -8.71
CA THR A 247 15.73 -12.36 -9.06
C THR A 247 15.09 -11.16 -9.75
N PHE A 248 15.62 -9.97 -9.49
CA PHE A 248 15.18 -8.76 -10.16
C PHE A 248 15.37 -8.84 -11.69
N ASN A 249 14.37 -8.40 -12.44
CA ASN A 249 14.39 -8.28 -13.89
C ASN A 249 13.65 -7.01 -14.34
N GLY A 250 14.40 -5.94 -14.60
CA GLY A 250 13.85 -4.65 -15.06
C GLY A 250 13.20 -4.64 -16.45
N THR A 251 13.09 -5.78 -17.14
CA THR A 251 12.32 -5.90 -18.39
C THR A 251 10.89 -6.42 -18.17
N ARG A 252 10.54 -6.77 -16.92
CA ARG A 252 9.21 -7.19 -16.50
C ARG A 252 8.41 -6.01 -15.94
N PRO A 253 7.11 -6.18 -15.66
CA PRO A 253 6.27 -5.09 -15.17
C PRO A 253 6.82 -4.41 -13.91
N ALA A 254 6.85 -3.09 -13.95
CA ALA A 254 6.99 -2.17 -12.82
C ALA A 254 5.92 -1.10 -13.02
N THR A 255 4.66 -1.55 -13.10
CA THR A 255 3.60 -0.83 -13.80
C THR A 255 2.33 -0.78 -12.98
N ILE A 256 1.69 0.38 -12.97
CA ILE A 256 0.34 0.56 -12.45
C ILE A 256 -0.63 0.41 -13.62
N TYR A 257 -1.59 -0.50 -13.51
CA TYR A 257 -2.69 -0.65 -14.44
C TYR A 257 -3.97 -0.02 -13.89
N ALA A 258 -4.77 0.59 -14.76
CA ALA A 258 -6.09 1.10 -14.43
C ALA A 258 -7.17 0.27 -15.12
N PHE A 259 -8.31 0.14 -14.45
CA PHE A 259 -9.50 -0.55 -14.93
C PHE A 259 -10.74 0.30 -14.66
N ASP A 260 -11.70 0.30 -15.58
CA ASP A 260 -13.01 0.91 -15.33
C ASP A 260 -13.87 -0.06 -14.52
N ILE A 261 -14.50 0.45 -13.47
CA ILE A 261 -15.43 -0.29 -12.61
C ILE A 261 -16.82 -0.23 -13.24
N GLN A 262 -17.40 -1.39 -13.52
CA GLN A 262 -18.77 -1.54 -14.05
C GLN A 262 -19.69 -2.17 -13.01
N GLY A 263 -20.78 -1.45 -12.69
CA GLY A 263 -21.82 -1.89 -11.77
C GLY A 263 -21.31 -2.24 -10.38
N ASP A 264 -20.25 -1.55 -9.93
CA ASP A 264 -19.57 -1.70 -8.64
C ASP A 264 -19.00 -3.11 -8.36
N LYS A 265 -18.90 -3.96 -9.39
CA LYS A 265 -18.60 -5.39 -9.22
C LYS A 265 -17.58 -5.97 -10.19
N THR A 266 -17.47 -5.41 -11.39
CA THR A 266 -16.65 -5.97 -12.48
C THR A 266 -15.69 -4.95 -13.04
N LEU A 267 -14.58 -5.42 -13.61
CA LEU A 267 -13.55 -4.57 -14.20
C LEU A 267 -13.52 -4.72 -15.72
N THR A 268 -13.28 -3.61 -16.40
CA THR A 268 -13.15 -3.55 -17.87
C THR A 268 -12.06 -2.57 -18.27
N ASN A 269 -11.74 -2.50 -19.57
CA ASN A 269 -10.84 -1.48 -20.14
C ASN A 269 -9.47 -1.37 -19.44
N ARG A 270 -8.83 -2.52 -19.20
CA ARG A 270 -7.44 -2.58 -18.69
C ARG A 270 -6.54 -1.71 -19.56
N ARG A 271 -5.81 -0.81 -18.92
CA ARG A 271 -4.85 0.09 -19.58
C ARG A 271 -3.67 0.35 -18.66
N THR A 272 -2.51 0.60 -19.26
CA THR A 272 -1.36 1.14 -18.52
C THR A 272 -1.73 2.54 -18.02
N PHE A 273 -1.50 2.79 -16.74
CA PHE A 273 -1.65 4.11 -16.14
C PHE A 273 -0.29 4.77 -15.96
N ALA A 274 0.63 4.13 -15.24
CA ALA A 274 1.96 4.66 -14.96
C ALA A 274 3.02 3.56 -14.90
N PHE A 275 4.28 3.93 -15.07
CA PHE A 275 5.46 3.07 -14.92
C PHE A 275 6.39 3.71 -13.89
N SER A 276 6.91 2.91 -12.95
CA SER A 276 7.93 3.37 -12.00
C SER A 276 9.31 3.31 -12.65
N ASP A 277 10.02 4.44 -12.67
CA ASP A 277 11.37 4.51 -13.23
C ASP A 277 12.42 3.83 -12.35
N ILE A 278 12.18 3.74 -11.03
CA ILE A 278 13.07 3.09 -10.06
C ILE A 278 12.29 2.04 -9.25
N GLY A 279 12.83 0.82 -9.22
CA GLY A 279 12.18 -0.33 -8.57
C GLY A 279 10.87 -0.71 -9.26
N PHE A 280 9.81 -0.86 -8.48
CA PHE A 280 8.46 -1.20 -8.93
C PHE A 280 7.43 -0.55 -8.00
N PRO A 281 6.23 -0.21 -8.49
CA PRO A 281 5.17 0.33 -7.65
C PRO A 281 4.58 -0.81 -6.81
N ASP A 282 4.63 -0.68 -5.49
CA ASP A 282 4.23 -1.71 -4.53
C ASP A 282 2.84 -1.34 -3.95
N GLY A 283 2.73 -0.99 -2.67
CA GLY A 283 1.52 -0.44 -2.06
C GLY A 283 1.08 0.87 -2.72
N ILE A 284 -0.22 1.02 -2.96
CA ILE A 284 -0.83 2.11 -3.72
C ILE A 284 -1.99 2.76 -2.96
N HIS A 285 -2.09 4.08 -3.05
CA HIS A 285 -3.18 4.87 -2.49
C HIS A 285 -3.57 6.01 -3.44
N CYS A 286 -4.77 6.56 -3.25
CA CYS A 286 -5.25 7.74 -3.98
C CYS A 286 -5.55 8.87 -3.00
N ASP A 287 -5.36 10.11 -3.45
CA ASP A 287 -5.86 11.27 -2.74
C ASP A 287 -7.22 11.75 -3.28
N THR A 288 -7.84 12.69 -2.57
CA THR A 288 -9.15 13.27 -2.89
C THR A 288 -9.16 14.10 -4.17
N GLU A 289 -8.00 14.54 -4.67
CA GLU A 289 -7.86 15.27 -5.93
C GLU A 289 -7.68 14.33 -7.13
N GLY A 290 -7.58 13.02 -6.88
CA GLY A 290 -7.42 11.99 -7.89
C GLY A 290 -5.99 11.74 -8.31
N ASN A 291 -4.99 12.20 -7.56
CA ASN A 291 -3.63 11.75 -7.76
C ASN A 291 -3.46 10.34 -7.18
N VAL A 292 -2.60 9.57 -7.84
CA VAL A 292 -2.27 8.19 -7.51
C VAL A 292 -0.86 8.16 -6.95
N TRP A 293 -0.69 7.52 -5.81
CA TRP A 293 0.55 7.46 -5.07
C TRP A 293 0.97 6.00 -4.92
N ALA A 294 2.24 5.67 -5.10
CA ALA A 294 2.73 4.31 -4.86
C ALA A 294 4.10 4.32 -4.16
N GLY A 295 4.30 3.38 -3.25
CA GLY A 295 5.64 3.02 -2.79
C GLY A 295 6.46 2.47 -3.96
N ALA A 296 7.72 2.86 -4.05
CA ALA A 296 8.63 2.52 -5.15
C ALA A 296 10.08 2.39 -4.65
N GLY A 297 11.01 2.10 -5.56
CA GLY A 297 12.38 1.71 -5.20
C GLY A 297 13.25 2.80 -4.54
N ASP A 298 12.83 4.07 -4.56
CA ASP A 298 13.54 5.20 -3.94
C ASP A 298 12.67 6.08 -3.03
N GLY A 299 11.44 5.64 -2.73
CA GLY A 299 10.47 6.33 -1.89
C GLY A 299 9.06 6.26 -2.44
N VAL A 300 8.24 7.29 -2.23
CA VAL A 300 6.85 7.33 -2.72
C VAL A 300 6.76 8.22 -3.96
N HIS A 301 6.20 7.70 -5.03
CA HIS A 301 5.98 8.41 -6.29
C HIS A 301 4.53 8.86 -6.40
N VAL A 302 4.31 10.03 -6.98
CA VAL A 302 2.98 10.65 -7.09
C VAL A 302 2.71 11.01 -8.54
N TRP A 303 1.64 10.45 -9.11
CA TRP A 303 1.16 10.73 -10.47
C TRP A 303 -0.19 11.44 -10.43
N ASN A 304 -0.43 12.35 -11.35
CA ASN A 304 -1.77 12.91 -11.53
C ASN A 304 -2.72 11.89 -12.18
N LYS A 305 -4.00 12.23 -12.31
CA LYS A 305 -5.04 11.37 -12.91
C LYS A 305 -4.78 10.96 -14.38
N GLU A 306 -3.86 11.62 -15.07
CA GLU A 306 -3.42 11.27 -16.42
C GLU A 306 -2.21 10.32 -16.45
N GLY A 307 -1.66 9.94 -15.29
CA GLY A 307 -0.47 9.09 -15.18
C GLY A 307 0.85 9.86 -15.35
N ILE A 308 0.84 11.19 -15.24
CA ILE A 308 2.03 12.03 -15.33
C ILE A 308 2.66 12.15 -13.93
N LEU A 309 3.95 11.82 -13.82
CA LEU A 309 4.69 11.92 -12.57
C LEU A 309 4.78 13.39 -12.12
N LEU A 310 4.17 13.70 -10.98
CA LEU A 310 4.23 15.01 -10.34
C LEU A 310 5.50 15.16 -9.51
N GLY A 311 5.80 14.15 -8.71
CA GLY A 311 6.92 14.22 -7.78
C GLY A 311 7.20 12.93 -7.03
N LYS A 312 8.27 12.98 -6.23
CA LYS A 312 8.67 11.89 -5.35
C LYS A 312 8.92 12.41 -3.93
N ILE A 313 8.39 11.72 -2.93
CA ILE A 313 8.94 11.75 -1.57
C ILE A 313 10.11 10.79 -1.58
N PHE A 314 11.30 11.31 -1.86
CA PHE A 314 12.52 10.53 -2.01
C PHE A 314 13.14 10.28 -0.65
N VAL A 315 13.41 9.02 -0.34
CA VAL A 315 14.11 8.59 0.89
C VAL A 315 15.43 7.86 0.57
N GLY A 316 15.67 7.56 -0.72
CA GLY A 316 16.91 6.93 -1.20
C GLY A 316 16.99 5.42 -0.95
N GLU A 317 15.88 4.82 -0.54
CA GLU A 317 15.70 3.39 -0.29
C GLU A 317 14.26 2.99 -0.68
N THR A 318 14.02 1.69 -0.84
CA THR A 318 12.70 1.18 -1.20
C THR A 318 11.65 1.59 -0.16
N SER A 319 10.50 2.04 -0.65
CA SER A 319 9.28 2.13 0.14
C SER A 319 8.27 1.12 -0.37
N ASN A 320 7.92 0.16 0.48
CA ASN A 320 6.97 -0.90 0.15
C ASN A 320 5.52 -0.40 0.26
N ASN A 321 5.22 0.37 1.30
CA ASN A 321 3.92 1.03 1.44
C ASN A 321 4.06 2.38 2.17
N PHE A 322 2.94 3.06 2.35
CA PHE A 322 2.83 4.33 3.03
C PHE A 322 1.39 4.50 3.53
N ALA A 323 1.16 5.42 4.46
CA ALA A 323 -0.18 5.68 5.00
C ALA A 323 -0.48 7.17 5.10
N PHE A 324 -1.69 7.55 4.69
CA PHE A 324 -2.21 8.88 4.94
C PHE A 324 -2.72 9.02 6.38
N ALA A 325 -2.51 10.20 6.95
CA ALA A 325 -3.20 10.68 8.14
C ALA A 325 -3.57 12.15 7.93
N PRO A 326 -4.42 12.77 8.76
CA PRO A 326 -4.79 14.17 8.59
C PRO A 326 -3.57 15.10 8.49
N GLY A 327 -3.37 15.71 7.33
CA GLY A 327 -2.25 16.60 7.02
C GLY A 327 -0.87 15.93 7.00
N LYS A 328 -0.80 14.60 6.94
CA LYS A 328 0.45 13.83 6.99
C LYS A 328 0.45 12.64 6.04
N VAL A 329 1.65 12.25 5.61
CA VAL A 329 1.92 10.96 4.97
C VAL A 329 3.08 10.31 5.70
N PHE A 330 2.88 9.07 6.16
CA PHE A 330 3.94 8.22 6.69
C PHE A 330 4.52 7.37 5.57
N VAL A 331 5.83 7.35 5.43
CA VAL A 331 6.52 6.55 4.40
C VAL A 331 7.25 5.40 5.09
N PHE A 332 6.96 4.17 4.66
CA PHE A 332 7.55 2.97 5.24
C PHE A 332 8.74 2.54 4.40
N SER A 333 9.87 2.32 5.06
CA SER A 333 11.13 1.93 4.41
C SER A 333 11.81 0.85 5.24
N ASN A 334 11.11 -0.26 5.45
CA ASN A 334 11.56 -1.43 6.22
C ASN A 334 11.98 -1.06 7.64
N SER A 335 13.27 -0.84 7.89
CA SER A 335 13.78 -0.44 9.20
C SER A 335 13.47 1.00 9.60
N ARG A 336 13.00 1.83 8.66
CA ARG A 336 12.81 3.27 8.88
C ARG A 336 11.38 3.70 8.63
N LEU A 337 10.94 4.64 9.47
CA LEU A 337 9.69 5.34 9.31
C LEU A 337 9.96 6.82 9.13
N TRP A 338 9.34 7.40 8.12
CA TRP A 338 9.42 8.81 7.80
C TRP A 338 8.03 9.44 7.86
N VAL A 339 8.00 10.75 8.08
CA VAL A 339 6.75 11.52 7.99
C VAL A 339 6.96 12.76 7.15
N VAL A 340 6.01 13.03 6.26
CA VAL A 340 5.79 14.31 5.62
C VAL A 340 4.57 14.95 6.27
N GLU A 341 4.74 16.14 6.83
CA GLU A 341 3.72 16.89 7.56
C GLU A 341 3.33 18.16 6.77
N ASN A 342 2.15 18.69 7.07
CA ASN A 342 1.50 19.79 6.35
C ASN A 342 1.09 19.44 4.91
N VAL A 343 0.85 18.16 4.64
CA VAL A 343 0.35 17.68 3.36
C VAL A 343 -1.01 18.32 3.07
N LYS A 344 -1.17 18.87 1.86
CA LYS A 344 -2.34 19.68 1.50
C LYS A 344 -3.52 18.84 1.04
N VAL A 345 -3.26 17.83 0.23
CA VAL A 345 -4.28 16.86 -0.19
C VAL A 345 -4.58 15.88 0.93
N GLN A 346 -5.75 15.26 0.85
CA GLN A 346 -6.19 14.26 1.80
C GLN A 346 -6.21 12.88 1.12
N GLY A 347 -5.72 11.83 1.79
CA GLY A 347 -5.88 10.46 1.30
C GLY A 347 -7.36 10.07 1.26
N ARG A 348 -7.76 9.26 0.26
CA ARG A 348 -9.16 8.85 0.05
C ARG A 348 -9.79 8.25 1.31
N GLU A 349 -9.03 7.47 2.06
CA GLU A 349 -9.53 6.76 3.25
C GLU A 349 -9.52 7.62 4.51
N VAL A 350 -8.90 8.81 4.53
CA VAL A 350 -8.76 9.60 5.76
C VAL A 350 -10.13 9.98 6.37
N CYS A 351 -11.13 10.29 5.54
CA CYS A 351 -12.47 10.54 6.05
C CYS A 351 -13.06 9.29 6.71
N LYS A 352 -12.98 8.14 6.04
CA LYS A 352 -13.47 6.86 6.55
C LYS A 352 -12.78 6.51 7.87
N ASP A 353 -11.45 6.60 7.90
CA ASP A 353 -10.65 6.07 8.98
C ASP A 353 -10.60 7.01 10.19
N PHE A 354 -10.49 8.32 9.98
CA PHE A 354 -10.36 9.31 11.05
C PHE A 354 -11.67 10.03 11.39
N GLY A 355 -12.67 9.99 10.49
CA GLY A 355 -13.90 10.78 10.63
C GLY A 355 -13.70 12.28 10.39
N ILE A 356 -12.70 12.66 9.59
CA ILE A 356 -12.30 14.05 9.33
C ILE A 356 -12.30 14.33 7.81
N GLY A 357 -12.79 15.50 7.40
CA GLY A 357 -12.72 15.94 5.99
C GLY A 357 -13.59 15.09 5.05
N CYS A 358 -14.84 14.85 5.46
CA CYS A 358 -15.81 14.03 4.72
C CYS A 358 -16.71 14.83 3.76
N GLU A 359 -16.37 16.09 3.48
CA GLU A 359 -17.16 17.02 2.67
C GLU A 359 -16.72 17.07 1.21
#